data_AF-A0A260BK66-F1
#
_entry.id   AF-A0A260BK66-F1
#
_cell.length_a   1.000
_cell.length_b   1.000
_cell.length_c   1.000
_cell.angle_alpha   90.00
_cell.angle_beta   90.00
_cell.angle_gamma   90.00
#
_symmetry.space_group_name_H-M   'P 1'
#
loop_
_entity.id
_entity.type
_entity.pdbx_description
1 polymer ?
#
loop_
_entity_poly.entity_id
_entity_poly.type
_entity_poly.pdbx_seq_one_letter_code
_entity_poly.pdbx_strand_id
1 'polypeptide(L)'
;MTRAMTRSNEHYQWCVGVMTSLALTTAVKRIVSAAALAMAVVVTLELAFGYGATTTIPSIVQWTCMIAAYVMGAFWWFGPWPTLRQSFAFVVIANLAIFGATITADFAPEVTLGKCAFLIPIGMLVGFFFDKWRLATHVLMCLLGTTIVAVYIVVERGVDTFVAVVLWAPIVISLTGFALLLQATTQSMRLEFE
;
A
#
# COMPACT_ATOMS: atom_id res chain seq x y z
N MET A 1 -14.62 24.31 -5.90
CA MET A 1 -14.35 23.04 -5.18
C MET A 1 -15.64 22.23 -5.23
N THR A 2 -15.63 20.98 -5.71
CA THR A 2 -16.87 20.19 -5.89
C THR A 2 -17.38 19.65 -4.55
N ARG A 3 -18.71 19.52 -4.37
CA ARG A 3 -19.36 19.02 -3.14
C ARG A 3 -18.78 17.69 -2.64
N ALA A 4 -18.37 16.82 -3.57
CA ALA A 4 -17.72 15.55 -3.25
C ALA A 4 -16.35 15.73 -2.57
N MET A 5 -15.51 16.66 -3.07
CA MET A 5 -14.19 16.93 -2.47
C MET A 5 -14.30 17.47 -1.04
N THR A 6 -15.30 18.31 -0.77
CA THR A 6 -15.56 18.85 0.57
C THR A 6 -15.90 17.72 1.54
N ARG A 7 -16.82 16.82 1.16
CA ARG A 7 -17.23 15.68 1.99
C ARG A 7 -16.06 14.71 2.28
N SER A 8 -15.19 14.45 1.30
CA SER A 8 -14.01 13.61 1.54
C SER A 8 -13.05 14.25 2.55
N ASN A 9 -12.87 15.58 2.46
CA ASN A 9 -12.00 16.30 3.40
C ASN A 9 -12.60 16.32 4.81
N GLU A 10 -13.90 16.56 4.94
CA GLU A 10 -14.62 16.47 6.23
C GLU A 10 -14.46 15.09 6.87
N HIS A 11 -14.64 14.01 6.10
CA HIS A 11 -14.44 12.65 6.61
C HIS A 11 -12.99 12.42 7.08
N TYR A 12 -12.01 12.82 6.27
CA TYR A 12 -10.60 12.73 6.62
C TYR A 12 -10.29 13.48 7.92
N GLN A 13 -10.76 14.72 8.05
CA GLN A 13 -10.54 15.55 9.24
C GLN A 13 -11.26 14.98 10.47
N TRP A 14 -12.45 14.40 10.30
CA TRP A 14 -13.13 13.69 11.40
C TRP A 14 -12.29 12.51 11.91
N CYS A 15 -11.76 11.66 11.02
CA CYS A 15 -10.90 10.54 11.42
C CYS A 15 -9.63 11.04 12.15
N VAL A 16 -9.03 12.13 11.66
CA VAL A 16 -7.89 12.79 12.33
C VAL A 16 -8.27 13.32 13.70
N GLY A 17 -9.46 13.92 13.83
CA GLY A 17 -10.00 14.38 15.11
C GLY A 17 -10.16 13.25 16.13
N VAL A 18 -10.75 12.12 15.72
CA VAL A 18 -10.91 10.93 16.56
C VAL A 18 -9.57 10.38 17.06
N MET A 19 -8.57 10.28 16.19
CA MET A 19 -7.24 9.84 16.67
C MET A 19 -6.56 10.85 17.58
N THR A 20 -6.79 12.14 17.34
CA THR A 20 -6.20 13.21 18.14
C THR A 20 -6.80 13.18 19.55
N SER A 21 -8.11 12.96 19.68
CA SER A 21 -8.76 12.82 21.00
C SER A 21 -8.29 11.57 21.76
N LEU A 22 -7.88 10.52 21.06
CA LEU A 22 -7.32 9.30 21.63
C LEU A 22 -5.79 9.33 21.80
N ALA A 23 -5.12 10.43 21.46
CA ALA A 23 -3.65 10.58 21.47
C ALA A 23 -2.89 9.52 20.64
N LEU A 24 -3.50 8.99 19.57
CA LEU A 24 -2.94 7.92 18.73
C LEU A 24 -2.16 8.41 17.51
N THR A 25 -2.19 9.72 17.21
CA THR A 25 -1.63 10.29 15.97
C THR A 25 -0.15 9.94 15.76
N THR A 26 0.68 10.05 16.80
CA THR A 26 2.10 9.70 16.71
C THR A 26 2.30 8.21 16.45
N ALA A 27 1.56 7.35 17.15
CA ALA A 27 1.67 5.90 16.97
C ALA A 27 1.30 5.49 15.54
N VAL A 28 0.20 6.02 15.00
CA VAL A 28 -0.23 5.75 13.62
C VAL A 28 0.81 6.23 12.60
N LYS A 29 1.36 7.44 12.76
CA LYS A 29 2.44 7.93 11.89
C LYS A 29 3.67 7.01 11.91
N ARG A 30 4.05 6.53 13.10
CA ARG A 30 5.20 5.62 13.26
C ARG A 30 4.94 4.28 12.59
N ILE A 31 3.73 3.73 12.68
CA ILE A 31 3.36 2.47 12.02
C ILE A 31 3.38 2.63 10.50
N VAL A 32 2.74 3.69 9.96
CA VAL A 32 2.71 3.95 8.51
C VAL A 32 4.12 4.16 7.96
N SER A 33 4.94 4.93 8.69
CA SER A 33 6.33 5.13 8.34
C SER A 33 7.15 3.83 8.41
N ALA A 34 7.00 3.04 9.47
CA ALA A 34 7.69 1.77 9.62
C ALA A 34 7.34 0.80 8.48
N ALA A 35 6.08 0.75 8.04
CA ALA A 35 5.68 -0.05 6.88
C ALA A 35 6.39 0.40 5.59
N ALA A 36 6.45 1.71 5.32
CA ALA A 36 7.15 2.24 4.16
C ALA A 36 8.67 2.01 4.23
N LEU A 37 9.28 2.21 5.40
CA LEU A 37 10.71 1.98 5.62
C LEU A 37 11.06 0.49 5.55
N ALA A 38 10.20 -0.40 6.04
CA ALA A 38 10.40 -1.84 5.93
C ALA A 38 10.49 -2.28 4.47
N MET A 39 9.60 -1.77 3.60
CA MET A 39 9.71 -2.02 2.16
C MET A 39 11.03 -1.49 1.58
N ALA A 40 11.47 -0.28 1.96
CA ALA A 40 12.73 0.28 1.50
C ALA A 40 13.94 -0.57 1.94
N VAL A 41 13.92 -1.05 3.19
CA VAL A 41 14.94 -1.97 3.73
C VAL A 41 14.93 -3.29 2.98
N VAL A 42 13.76 -3.87 2.71
CA VAL A 42 13.64 -5.10 1.90
C VAL A 42 14.28 -4.92 0.53
N VAL A 43 13.98 -3.83 -0.18
CA VAL A 43 14.59 -3.56 -1.50
C VAL A 43 16.10 -3.30 -1.40
N THR A 44 16.57 -2.67 -0.31
CA THR A 44 18.00 -2.50 -0.08
C THR A 44 18.70 -3.84 0.09
N LEU A 45 18.10 -4.75 0.85
CA LEU A 45 18.61 -6.11 1.06
C LEU A 45 18.56 -6.92 -0.24
N GLU A 46 17.52 -6.77 -1.06
CA GLU A 46 17.45 -7.39 -2.39
C GLU A 46 18.69 -7.05 -3.23
N LEU A 47 19.01 -5.75 -3.31
CA LEU A 47 20.17 -5.26 -4.05
C LEU A 47 21.49 -5.76 -3.44
N ALA A 48 21.59 -5.78 -2.11
CA ALA A 48 22.82 -6.17 -1.40
C ALA A 48 23.13 -7.68 -1.50
N PHE A 49 22.10 -8.53 -1.55
CA PHE A 49 22.23 -9.99 -1.54
C PHE A 49 22.05 -10.63 -2.93
N GLY A 50 22.00 -9.83 -4.00
CA GLY A 50 21.96 -10.34 -5.37
C GLY A 50 20.57 -10.77 -5.87
N TYR A 51 19.51 -10.39 -5.17
CA TYR A 51 18.11 -10.56 -5.60
C TYR A 51 17.55 -9.31 -6.30
N GLY A 52 18.40 -8.32 -6.54
CA GLY A 52 18.09 -7.13 -7.30
C GLY A 52 17.90 -7.40 -8.79
N ALA A 53 17.27 -6.46 -9.48
CA ALA A 53 17.21 -6.42 -10.92
C ALA A 53 18.60 -6.49 -11.56
N THR A 54 18.73 -7.28 -12.62
CA THR A 54 20.00 -7.51 -13.34
C THR A 54 20.15 -6.69 -14.61
N THR A 55 19.08 -6.04 -15.08
CA THR A 55 19.06 -5.22 -16.29
C THR A 55 18.78 -3.75 -15.97
N THR A 56 19.26 -2.85 -16.82
CA THR A 56 19.29 -1.40 -16.57
C THR A 56 17.92 -0.79 -16.24
N ILE A 57 16.90 -1.12 -17.03
CA ILE A 57 15.55 -0.52 -16.86
C ILE A 57 14.90 -1.00 -15.54
N PRO A 58 14.76 -2.33 -15.28
CA PRO A 58 14.33 -2.85 -13.99
C PRO A 58 15.13 -2.31 -12.80
N SER A 59 16.44 -2.13 -12.94
CA SER A 59 17.29 -1.55 -11.89
C SER A 59 16.86 -0.12 -11.56
N ILE A 60 16.69 0.74 -12.57
CA ILE A 60 16.23 2.12 -12.36
C ILE A 60 14.88 2.14 -11.65
N VAL A 61 13.94 1.28 -12.05
CA VAL A 61 12.63 1.16 -11.41
C VAL A 61 12.78 0.76 -9.94
N GLN A 62 13.55 -0.29 -9.64
CA GLN A 62 13.74 -0.78 -8.28
C GLN A 62 14.40 0.27 -7.37
N TRP A 63 15.46 0.95 -7.84
CA TRP A 63 16.10 2.07 -7.13
C TRP A 63 15.14 3.23 -6.88
N THR A 64 14.34 3.61 -7.87
CA THR A 64 13.35 4.69 -7.74
C THR A 64 12.30 4.34 -6.70
N CYS A 65 11.81 3.10 -6.71
CA CYS A 65 10.83 2.62 -5.73
C CYS A 65 11.41 2.64 -4.30
N MET A 66 12.66 2.19 -4.14
CA MET A 66 13.37 2.20 -2.86
C MET A 66 13.54 3.62 -2.32
N ILE A 67 14.03 4.56 -3.15
CA ILE A 67 14.23 5.96 -2.77
C ILE A 67 12.89 6.60 -2.40
N ALA A 68 11.85 6.38 -3.19
CA ALA A 68 10.51 6.88 -2.89
C ALA A 68 10.01 6.36 -1.53
N ALA A 69 10.20 5.07 -1.23
CA ALA A 69 9.83 4.47 0.04
C ALA A 69 10.60 5.07 1.23
N TYR A 70 11.91 5.32 1.09
CA TYR A 70 12.70 6.01 2.11
C TYR A 70 12.22 7.44 2.35
N VAL A 71 12.00 8.21 1.29
CA VAL A 71 11.53 9.61 1.36
C VAL A 71 10.16 9.68 2.02
N MET A 72 9.22 8.83 1.60
CA MET A 72 7.88 8.78 2.17
C MET A 72 7.90 8.30 3.64
N GLY A 73 8.69 7.28 3.95
CA GLY A 73 8.90 6.80 5.30
C GLY A 73 9.43 7.91 6.22
N ALA A 74 10.47 8.62 5.79
CA ALA A 74 11.02 9.76 6.51
C ALA A 74 10.00 10.91 6.65
N PHE A 75 9.24 11.21 5.59
CA PHE A 75 8.18 12.21 5.63
C PHE A 75 7.12 11.88 6.70
N TRP A 76 6.66 10.64 6.79
CA TRP A 76 5.72 10.22 7.84
C TRP A 76 6.35 10.21 9.23
N TRP A 77 7.64 9.88 9.34
CA TRP A 77 8.34 9.83 10.63
C TRP A 77 8.58 11.22 11.22
N PHE A 78 9.06 12.16 10.41
CA PHE A 78 9.54 13.46 10.87
C PHE A 78 8.63 14.63 10.51
N GLY A 79 7.82 14.50 9.45
CA GLY A 79 6.94 15.56 8.95
C GLY A 79 5.68 15.75 9.81
N PRO A 80 4.87 16.79 9.55
CA PRO A 80 3.57 16.96 10.19
C PRO A 80 2.57 15.88 9.75
N TRP A 81 1.40 15.83 10.40
CA TRP A 81 0.31 14.98 9.89
C TRP A 81 -0.08 15.41 8.47
N PRO A 82 -0.11 14.51 7.48
CA PRO A 82 -0.35 14.88 6.10
C PRO A 82 -1.78 15.38 5.85
N THR A 83 -1.91 16.27 4.88
CA THR A 83 -3.22 16.62 4.31
C THR A 83 -3.82 15.44 3.54
N LEU A 84 -5.13 15.46 3.29
CA LEU A 84 -5.81 14.43 2.47
C LEU A 84 -5.12 14.20 1.11
N ARG A 85 -4.64 15.27 0.46
CA ARG A 85 -3.95 15.17 -0.84
C ARG A 85 -2.60 14.48 -0.70
N GLN A 86 -1.82 14.81 0.32
CA GLN A 86 -0.52 14.19 0.59
C GLN A 86 -0.68 12.71 0.96
N SER A 87 -1.65 12.38 1.80
CA SER A 87 -1.97 10.99 2.16
C SER A 87 -2.40 10.19 0.93
N PHE A 88 -3.24 10.76 0.07
CA PHE A 88 -3.66 10.06 -1.15
C PHE A 88 -2.52 9.91 -2.16
N ALA A 89 -1.66 10.92 -2.31
CA ALA A 89 -0.46 10.82 -3.14
C ALA A 89 0.49 9.72 -2.61
N PHE A 90 0.70 9.67 -1.29
CA PHE A 90 1.45 8.60 -0.63
C PHE A 90 0.88 7.22 -0.99
N VAL A 91 -0.43 7.03 -0.91
CA VAL A 91 -1.08 5.76 -1.26
C VAL A 91 -0.80 5.38 -2.71
N VAL A 92 -1.02 6.29 -3.66
CA VAL A 92 -0.79 6.02 -5.09
C VAL A 92 0.67 5.67 -5.36
N ILE A 93 1.61 6.47 -4.83
CA ILE A 93 3.04 6.24 -5.00
C ILE A 93 3.47 4.93 -4.35
N ALA A 94 2.97 4.61 -3.15
CA ALA A 94 3.28 3.36 -2.46
C ALA A 94 2.79 2.14 -3.23
N ASN A 95 1.57 2.18 -3.80
CA ASN A 95 1.06 1.09 -4.63
C ASN A 95 1.99 0.86 -5.84
N LEU A 96 2.30 1.93 -6.59
CA LEU A 96 3.18 1.84 -7.76
C LEU A 96 4.59 1.38 -7.38
N ALA A 97 5.14 1.88 -6.27
CA ALA A 97 6.48 1.52 -5.81
C ALA A 97 6.56 0.06 -5.37
N ILE A 98 5.53 -0.44 -4.66
CA ILE A 98 5.45 -1.85 -4.26
C ILE A 98 5.39 -2.73 -5.52
N PHE A 99 4.53 -2.42 -6.49
CA PHE A 99 4.46 -3.20 -7.73
C PHE A 99 5.76 -3.15 -8.53
N GLY A 100 6.31 -1.96 -8.73
CA GLY A 100 7.56 -1.75 -9.46
C GLY A 100 8.71 -2.53 -8.84
N ALA A 101 8.91 -2.42 -7.52
CA ALA A 101 9.94 -3.17 -6.82
C ALA A 101 9.65 -4.68 -6.72
N THR A 102 8.38 -5.10 -6.80
CA THR A 102 8.02 -6.52 -6.75
C THR A 102 8.32 -7.21 -8.06
N ILE A 103 7.91 -6.64 -9.20
CA ILE A 103 8.08 -7.27 -10.51
C ILE A 103 9.53 -7.24 -11.01
N THR A 104 10.34 -6.31 -10.50
CA THR A 104 11.75 -6.14 -10.90
C THR A 104 12.72 -6.99 -10.09
N ALA A 105 12.32 -7.45 -8.91
CA ALA A 105 13.16 -8.29 -8.06
C ALA A 105 13.29 -9.71 -8.62
N ASP A 106 14.46 -10.31 -8.40
CA ASP A 106 14.81 -11.65 -8.86
C ASP A 106 14.69 -12.67 -7.72
N PHE A 107 13.48 -12.78 -7.17
CA PHE A 107 13.16 -13.77 -6.13
C PHE A 107 12.51 -15.04 -6.68
N ALA A 108 12.46 -16.08 -5.85
CA ALA A 108 11.55 -17.19 -6.11
C ALA A 108 10.11 -16.66 -6.30
N PRO A 109 9.32 -17.21 -7.24
CA PRO A 109 7.99 -16.68 -7.58
C PRO A 109 7.03 -16.51 -6.40
N GLU A 110 7.09 -17.41 -5.42
CA GLU A 110 6.27 -17.37 -4.21
C GLU A 110 6.59 -16.15 -3.36
N VAL A 111 7.88 -15.81 -3.24
CA VAL A 111 8.35 -14.62 -2.53
C VAL A 111 7.96 -13.36 -3.29
N THR A 112 8.06 -13.38 -4.63
CA THR A 112 7.60 -12.28 -5.50
C THR A 112 6.12 -11.97 -5.25
N LEU A 113 5.25 -12.97 -5.26
CA LEU A 113 3.83 -12.73 -4.98
C LEU A 113 3.59 -12.33 -3.51
N GLY A 114 4.32 -12.94 -2.58
CA GLY A 114 4.24 -12.62 -1.15
C GLY A 114 4.57 -11.16 -0.82
N LYS A 115 5.47 -10.51 -1.57
CA LYS A 115 5.80 -9.08 -1.40
C LYS A 115 4.59 -8.16 -1.62
N CYS A 116 3.57 -8.58 -2.36
CA CYS A 116 2.31 -7.82 -2.48
C CYS A 116 1.60 -7.63 -1.13
N ALA A 117 1.94 -8.40 -0.08
CA ALA A 117 1.42 -8.19 1.27
C ALA A 117 1.77 -6.82 1.86
N PHE A 118 2.81 -6.13 1.38
CA PHE A 118 3.11 -4.74 1.77
C PHE A 118 2.01 -3.73 1.40
N LEU A 119 1.02 -4.14 0.58
CA LEU A 119 -0.16 -3.33 0.30
C LEU A 119 -1.17 -3.37 1.46
N ILE A 120 -1.13 -4.35 2.36
CA ILE A 120 -2.08 -4.48 3.48
C ILE A 120 -2.02 -3.24 4.41
N PRO A 121 -0.86 -2.79 4.89
CA PRO A 121 -0.78 -1.58 5.73
C PRO A 121 -1.29 -0.32 5.02
N ILE A 122 -1.14 -0.25 3.69
CA ILE A 122 -1.70 0.84 2.88
C ILE A 122 -3.23 0.76 2.86
N GLY A 123 -3.78 -0.44 2.73
CA GLY A 123 -5.21 -0.70 2.82
C GLY A 123 -5.82 -0.34 4.16
N MET A 124 -5.08 -0.53 5.25
CA MET A 124 -5.49 -0.09 6.59
C MET A 124 -5.64 1.43 6.66
N LEU A 125 -4.66 2.18 6.13
CA LEU A 125 -4.73 3.64 6.05
C LEU A 125 -5.93 4.07 5.20
N VAL A 126 -6.09 3.49 4.02
CA VAL A 126 -7.15 3.88 3.09
C VAL A 126 -8.53 3.56 3.66
N GLY A 127 -8.73 2.37 4.22
CA GLY A 127 -10.02 1.94 4.79
C GLY A 127 -10.44 2.75 6.01
N PHE A 128 -9.51 3.33 6.76
CA PHE A 128 -9.85 4.17 7.90
C PHE A 128 -10.06 5.64 7.53
N PHE A 129 -9.21 6.21 6.65
CA PHE A 129 -9.17 7.66 6.45
C PHE A 129 -9.96 8.16 5.25
N PHE A 130 -10.19 7.32 4.25
CA PHE A 130 -10.62 7.79 2.95
C PHE A 130 -12.09 7.51 2.66
N ASP A 131 -12.62 8.24 1.68
CA ASP A 131 -13.94 8.01 1.15
C ASP A 131 -13.95 6.82 0.17
N LYS A 132 -15.15 6.34 -0.14
CA LYS A 132 -15.38 5.17 -1.00
C LYS A 132 -14.64 5.20 -2.34
N TRP A 133 -14.42 6.37 -2.95
CA TRP A 133 -13.77 6.48 -4.25
C TRP A 133 -12.26 6.28 -4.18
N ARG A 134 -11.62 6.85 -3.17
CA ARG A 134 -10.19 6.64 -2.93
C ARG A 134 -9.92 5.23 -2.43
N LEU A 135 -10.82 4.66 -1.64
CA LEU A 135 -10.82 3.24 -1.29
C LEU A 135 -10.92 2.35 -2.53
N ALA A 136 -11.92 2.59 -3.38
CA ALA A 136 -12.08 1.84 -4.63
C ALA A 136 -10.83 1.95 -5.51
N THR A 137 -10.18 3.13 -5.55
CA THR A 137 -8.92 3.32 -6.29
C THR A 137 -7.82 2.40 -5.76
N HIS A 138 -7.59 2.38 -4.44
CA HIS A 138 -6.59 1.52 -3.84
C HIS A 138 -6.90 0.03 -4.04
N VAL A 139 -8.16 -0.37 -3.83
CA VAL A 139 -8.62 -1.76 -4.05
C VAL A 139 -8.40 -2.18 -5.49
N LEU A 140 -8.75 -1.33 -6.46
CA LEU A 140 -8.53 -1.60 -7.88
C LEU A 140 -7.04 -1.71 -8.20
N MET A 141 -6.20 -0.82 -7.67
CA MET A 141 -4.74 -0.91 -7.84
C MET A 141 -4.19 -2.22 -7.25
N CYS A 142 -4.63 -2.62 -6.06
CA CYS A 142 -4.24 -3.88 -5.42
C CYS A 142 -4.63 -5.09 -6.25
N LEU A 143 -5.88 -5.14 -6.71
CA LEU A 143 -6.39 -6.22 -7.54
C LEU A 143 -5.62 -6.31 -8.84
N LEU A 144 -5.50 -5.20 -9.57
CA LEU A 144 -4.80 -5.19 -10.86
C LEU A 144 -3.33 -5.54 -10.70
N GLY A 145 -2.60 -4.88 -9.80
CA GLY A 145 -1.18 -5.10 -9.65
C GLY A 145 -0.84 -6.49 -9.12
N THR A 146 -1.57 -7.02 -8.14
CA THR A 146 -1.34 -8.40 -7.65
C THR A 146 -1.68 -9.44 -8.71
N THR A 147 -2.73 -9.19 -9.53
CA THR A 147 -3.08 -10.06 -10.66
C THR A 147 -2.01 -10.00 -11.76
N ILE A 148 -1.47 -8.82 -12.06
CA ILE A 148 -0.35 -8.68 -13.01
C ILE A 148 0.87 -9.47 -12.52
N VAL A 149 1.21 -9.39 -11.24
CA VAL A 149 2.32 -10.18 -10.67
C VAL A 149 2.03 -11.68 -10.77
N ALA A 150 0.81 -12.12 -10.47
CA ALA A 150 0.41 -13.53 -10.61
C ALA A 150 0.50 -14.03 -12.07
N VAL A 151 0.03 -13.23 -13.03
CA VAL A 151 0.15 -13.55 -14.46
C VAL A 151 1.63 -13.59 -14.88
N TYR A 152 2.43 -12.63 -14.42
CA TYR A 152 3.86 -12.57 -14.71
C TYR A 152 4.59 -13.84 -14.24
N ILE A 153 4.35 -14.33 -13.02
CA ILE A 153 5.02 -15.55 -12.53
C ILE A 153 4.58 -16.82 -13.30
N VAL A 154 3.35 -16.87 -13.81
CA VAL A 154 2.88 -17.99 -14.64
C VAL A 154 3.53 -17.94 -16.02
N VAL A 155 3.46 -16.78 -16.68
CA VAL A 155 3.87 -16.63 -18.09
C VAL A 155 5.39 -16.61 -18.23
N GLU A 156 6.09 -15.85 -17.38
CA GLU A 156 7.54 -15.61 -17.54
C GLU A 156 8.39 -16.53 -16.66
N ARG A 157 7.84 -17.07 -15.57
CA ARG A 157 8.58 -17.92 -14.63
C ARG A 157 8.08 -19.36 -14.56
N GLY A 158 7.12 -19.72 -15.41
CA GLY A 158 6.65 -21.10 -15.58
C GLY A 158 5.96 -21.69 -14.35
N VAL A 159 5.45 -20.86 -13.44
CA VAL A 159 4.70 -21.33 -12.28
C VAL A 159 3.38 -21.94 -12.74
N ASP A 160 3.01 -23.08 -12.18
CA ASP A 160 1.72 -23.71 -12.43
C ASP A 160 0.56 -22.78 -12.04
N THR A 161 -0.45 -22.68 -12.90
CA THR A 161 -1.59 -21.77 -12.72
C THR A 161 -2.34 -22.05 -11.42
N PHE A 162 -2.51 -23.32 -11.03
CA PHE A 162 -3.18 -23.66 -9.79
C PHE A 162 -2.37 -23.20 -8.58
N VAL A 163 -1.04 -23.39 -8.59
CA VAL A 163 -0.15 -22.86 -7.54
C VAL A 163 -0.24 -21.34 -7.45
N ALA A 164 -0.19 -20.62 -8.58
CA ALA A 164 -0.30 -19.17 -8.59
C ALA A 164 -1.65 -18.69 -8.02
N VAL A 165 -2.76 -19.36 -8.33
CA VAL A 165 -4.09 -19.04 -7.79
C VAL A 165 -4.16 -19.30 -6.28
N VAL A 166 -3.58 -20.41 -5.80
CA VAL A 166 -3.53 -20.76 -4.37
C VAL A 166 -2.80 -19.69 -3.56
N LEU A 167 -1.74 -19.09 -4.10
CA LEU A 167 -1.01 -18.01 -3.44
C LEU A 167 -1.71 -16.65 -3.60
N TRP A 168 -2.26 -16.36 -4.78
CA TRP A 168 -2.90 -15.09 -5.13
C TRP A 168 -4.19 -14.84 -4.35
N ALA A 169 -5.06 -15.84 -4.24
CA ALA A 169 -6.38 -15.71 -3.63
C ALA A 169 -6.34 -15.21 -2.17
N PRO A 170 -5.56 -15.79 -1.24
CA PRO A 170 -5.49 -15.30 0.14
C PRO A 170 -4.89 -13.90 0.23
N ILE A 171 -3.93 -13.56 -0.63
CA ILE A 171 -3.35 -12.21 -0.68
C ILE A 171 -4.43 -11.21 -1.08
N VAL A 172 -5.15 -11.45 -2.18
CA VAL A 172 -6.21 -10.54 -2.66
C VAL A 172 -7.34 -10.39 -1.66
N ILE A 173 -7.81 -11.50 -1.06
CA ILE A 173 -8.86 -11.45 -0.05
C ILE A 173 -8.39 -10.66 1.17
N SER A 174 -7.15 -10.86 1.63
CA SER A 174 -6.61 -10.10 2.75
C SER A 174 -6.53 -8.61 2.42
N LEU A 175 -5.96 -8.26 1.27
CA LEU A 175 -5.80 -6.86 0.84
C LEU A 175 -7.12 -6.11 0.76
N THR A 176 -8.10 -6.70 0.08
CA THR A 176 -9.39 -6.06 -0.16
C THR A 176 -10.33 -6.16 1.04
N GLY A 177 -10.38 -7.33 1.67
CA GLY A 177 -11.21 -7.61 2.83
C GLY A 177 -10.86 -6.72 4.02
N PHE A 178 -9.58 -6.60 4.39
CA PHE A 178 -9.19 -5.73 5.50
C PHE A 178 -9.56 -4.26 5.26
N ALA A 179 -9.29 -3.73 4.08
CA ALA A 179 -9.59 -2.34 3.76
C ALA A 179 -11.11 -2.06 3.76
N LEU A 180 -11.91 -2.98 3.21
CA LEU A 180 -13.37 -2.86 3.17
C LEU A 180 -14.01 -3.00 4.54
N LEU A 181 -13.54 -3.95 5.36
CA LEU A 181 -14.04 -4.13 6.73
C LEU A 181 -13.73 -2.90 7.58
N LEU A 182 -12.51 -2.36 7.50
CA LEU A 182 -12.14 -1.14 8.21
C LEU A 182 -13.00 0.06 7.77
N GLN A 183 -13.28 0.18 6.47
CA GLN A 183 -14.21 1.20 5.98
C GLN A 183 -15.60 1.01 6.57
N ALA A 184 -16.15 -0.20 6.51
CA ALA A 184 -17.48 -0.48 7.04
C ALA A 184 -17.58 -0.15 8.54
N THR A 185 -16.60 -0.57 9.33
CA THR A 185 -16.52 -0.25 10.77
C THR A 185 -16.38 1.24 11.02
N THR A 186 -15.57 1.94 10.23
CA THR A 186 -15.38 3.39 10.40
C THR A 186 -16.65 4.17 10.07
N GLN A 187 -17.36 3.76 9.01
CA GLN A 187 -18.63 4.38 8.64
C GLN A 187 -19.73 4.06 9.65
N SER A 188 -19.78 2.84 10.20
CA SER A 188 -20.79 2.49 11.22
C SER A 188 -20.60 3.32 12.49
N MET A 189 -19.37 3.50 12.97
CA MET A 189 -19.08 4.37 14.12
C MET A 189 -19.53 5.81 13.88
N ARG A 190 -19.33 6.35 12.67
CA ARG A 190 -19.75 7.72 12.35
C ARG A 190 -21.27 7.90 12.41
N LEU A 191 -22.02 6.90 11.93
CA LEU A 191 -23.49 6.92 11.93
C LEU A 191 -24.08 6.85 13.35
N GLU A 192 -23.38 6.30 14.34
CA GLU A 192 -23.84 6.28 15.73
C GLU A 192 -23.86 7.66 16.39
N PHE A 193 -23.11 8.63 15.83
CA PHE A 193 -22.99 10.00 16.36
C PHE A 193 -23.67 11.07 15.49
N GLU A 194 -24.35 10.68 14.40
CA GLU A 194 -25.20 11.54 13.55
C GLU A 194 -26.68 11.26 13.81
#